data_AF-A0A7Y1TTI4-F1
#
_entry.id   AF-A0A7Y1TTI4-F1
#
_cell.length_a   1.000
_cell.length_b   1.000
_cell.length_c   1.000
_cell.angle_alpha   90.00
_cell.angle_beta   90.00
_cell.angle_gamma   90.00
#
_symmetry.space_group_name_H-M   'P 1'
#
loop_
_entity.id
_entity.type
_entity.pdbx_description
1 polymer ?
#
loop_
_entity_poly.entity_id
_entity_poly.type
_entity_poly.pdbx_seq_one_letter_code
_entity_poly.pdbx_strand_id
1 'polypeptide(L)'
;MSRLAALSLPIDWESFGFPAAPLLDGVALTNGPVGWAWEPVAPDLPVALIDPPEATTVDGWAVDHVVVLIESVDDTVDVMASIGLAPRLRMEVQGRPAVFFRAGPVVEAITSPVRQTSLYGVALVAEESLETLALRWRSVGHDVSDPRPAIQPGRRILTVRGVEAGLAVMSPDRSSPDDG
;
A
#
# COMPACT_ATOMS: atom_id res chain seq x y z
N MET A 1 2.92 15.83 11.92
CA MET A 1 2.42 14.45 11.95
C MET A 1 3.19 13.68 10.89
N SER A 2 3.72 12.51 11.21
CA SER A 2 4.51 11.74 10.25
C SER A 2 3.68 11.21 9.08
N ARG A 3 4.31 11.10 7.92
CA ARG A 3 3.73 10.52 6.71
C ARG A 3 4.71 9.57 6.03
N LEU A 4 4.18 8.61 5.31
CA LEU A 4 4.94 7.73 4.44
C LEU A 4 5.41 8.52 3.21
N ALA A 5 6.70 8.42 2.89
CA ALA A 5 7.32 9.13 1.77
C ALA A 5 7.77 8.17 0.66
N ALA A 6 8.20 6.95 1.01
CA ALA A 6 8.59 5.95 0.02
C ALA A 6 8.37 4.50 0.48
N LEU A 7 8.28 3.59 -0.49
CA LEU A 7 8.23 2.14 -0.31
C LEU A 7 9.23 1.46 -1.24
N SER A 8 10.00 0.54 -0.70
CA SER A 8 10.79 -0.43 -1.46
C SER A 8 10.13 -1.79 -1.31
N LEU A 9 9.76 -2.38 -2.44
CA LEU A 9 9.16 -3.71 -2.51
C LEU A 9 9.84 -4.51 -3.64
N PRO A 10 9.94 -5.84 -3.53
CA PRO A 10 10.46 -6.71 -4.60
C PRO A 10 9.43 -6.84 -5.73
N ILE A 11 9.12 -5.72 -6.38
CA ILE A 11 8.17 -5.57 -7.47
C ILE A 11 8.89 -4.83 -8.59
N ASP A 12 8.91 -5.43 -9.76
CA ASP A 12 9.39 -4.80 -10.98
C ASP A 12 8.32 -3.85 -11.53
N TRP A 13 8.35 -2.59 -11.10
CA TRP A 13 7.38 -1.56 -11.50
C TRP A 13 7.36 -1.32 -13.02
N GLU A 14 8.50 -1.44 -13.69
CA GLU A 14 8.61 -1.23 -15.14
C GLU A 14 7.83 -2.30 -15.93
N SER A 15 7.81 -3.53 -15.42
CA SER A 15 6.99 -4.60 -16.02
C SER A 15 5.49 -4.30 -16.01
N PHE A 16 5.01 -3.40 -15.15
CA PHE A 16 3.61 -2.94 -15.10
C PHE A 16 3.38 -1.65 -15.89
N GLY A 17 4.41 -1.12 -16.55
CA GLY A 17 4.35 0.11 -17.35
C GLY A 17 4.59 1.40 -16.57
N PHE A 18 5.12 1.31 -15.35
CA PHE A 18 5.59 2.47 -14.60
C PHE A 18 7.04 2.82 -14.94
N PRO A 19 7.52 4.04 -14.59
CA PRO A 19 8.95 4.29 -14.42
C PRO A 19 9.57 3.35 -13.38
N ALA A 20 10.91 3.24 -13.37
CA ALA A 20 11.64 2.45 -12.37
C ALA A 20 11.35 2.87 -10.91
N ALA A 21 11.14 4.18 -10.70
CA ALA A 21 10.71 4.75 -9.43
C ALA A 21 9.49 5.67 -9.64
N PRO A 22 8.25 5.13 -9.62
CA PRO A 22 7.07 5.95 -9.79
C PRO A 22 6.75 6.72 -8.50
N LEU A 23 6.41 8.00 -8.62
CA LEU A 23 5.88 8.84 -7.56
C LEU A 23 4.36 8.90 -7.70
N LEU A 24 3.65 8.25 -6.77
CA LEU A 24 2.20 8.11 -6.77
C LEU A 24 1.61 8.92 -5.62
N ASP A 25 0.98 10.05 -5.93
CA ASP A 25 0.39 10.99 -4.95
C ASP A 25 1.32 11.27 -3.74
N GLY A 26 2.58 11.60 -4.04
CA GLY A 26 3.58 11.94 -3.02
C GLY A 26 4.27 10.75 -2.33
N VAL A 27 3.99 9.52 -2.73
CA VAL A 27 4.72 8.32 -2.25
C VAL A 27 5.55 7.72 -3.38
N ALA A 28 6.87 7.72 -3.21
CA ALA A 28 7.79 7.10 -4.17
C ALA A 28 7.82 5.58 -3.99
N LEU A 29 7.73 4.83 -5.07
CA LEU A 29 7.95 3.38 -5.06
C LEU A 29 9.30 3.06 -5.69
N THR A 30 9.97 2.01 -5.25
CA THR A 30 11.17 1.47 -5.88
C THR A 30 11.18 -0.04 -5.82
N ASN A 31 11.86 -0.67 -6.77
CA ASN A 31 12.16 -2.09 -6.71
C ASN A 31 13.34 -2.32 -5.75
N GLY A 32 13.20 -3.27 -4.83
CA GLY A 32 14.30 -3.64 -3.93
C GLY A 32 13.84 -4.44 -2.71
N PRO A 33 14.76 -4.71 -1.76
CA PRO A 33 14.42 -5.30 -0.48
C PRO A 33 13.32 -4.50 0.23
N VAL A 34 12.46 -5.20 0.97
CA VAL A 34 11.34 -4.62 1.69
C VAL A 34 11.81 -3.52 2.64
N GLY A 35 11.30 -2.30 2.45
CA GLY A 35 11.64 -1.14 3.26
C GLY A 35 10.76 0.06 2.99
N TRP A 36 10.93 1.12 3.77
CA TRP A 36 10.11 2.33 3.65
C TRP A 36 10.85 3.59 4.11
N ALA A 37 10.33 4.74 3.71
CA ALA A 37 10.80 6.03 4.16
C ALA A 37 9.63 6.84 4.71
N TRP A 38 9.90 7.65 5.72
CA TRP A 38 8.91 8.47 6.42
C TRP A 38 9.47 9.86 6.68
N GLU A 39 8.58 10.84 6.78
CA GLU A 39 8.91 12.21 7.14
C GLU A 39 7.94 12.74 8.21
N PRO A 40 8.41 13.46 9.24
CA PRO A 40 9.82 13.69 9.57
C PRO A 40 10.46 12.51 10.31
N VAL A 41 9.67 11.56 10.82
CA VAL A 41 10.15 10.43 11.64
C VAL A 41 9.39 9.15 11.30
N ALA A 42 10.12 8.05 11.16
CA ALA A 42 9.57 6.72 10.93
C ALA A 42 9.11 6.07 12.26
N PRO A 43 8.07 5.21 12.23
CA PRO A 43 7.71 4.42 13.40
C PRO A 43 8.82 3.40 13.69
N ASP A 44 9.04 3.12 14.98
CA ASP A 44 9.98 2.09 15.44
C ASP A 44 9.39 0.67 15.27
N LEU A 45 9.14 0.31 14.01
CA LEU A 45 8.75 -1.03 13.60
C LEU A 45 9.94 -1.68 12.89
N PRO A 46 10.10 -3.02 12.94
CA PRO A 46 11.22 -3.74 12.33
C PRO A 46 11.08 -3.84 10.80
N VAL A 47 10.89 -2.71 10.13
CA VAL A 47 10.88 -2.54 8.68
C VAL A 47 12.07 -1.65 8.33
N ALA A 48 12.91 -2.09 7.39
CA ALA A 48 14.11 -1.37 7.01
C ALA A 48 13.79 0.06 6.55
N LEU A 49 14.58 1.03 7.02
CA LEU A 49 14.54 2.39 6.50
C LEU A 49 15.31 2.48 5.19
N ILE A 50 14.75 3.22 4.24
CA ILE A 50 15.40 3.52 2.96
C ILE A 50 15.49 5.04 2.78
N ASP A 51 16.43 5.47 1.96
CA ASP A 51 16.41 6.82 1.41
C ASP A 51 15.35 6.88 0.29
N PRO A 52 14.47 7.90 0.25
CA PRO A 52 13.55 8.09 -0.86
C PRO A 52 14.31 8.17 -2.19
N PRO A 53 13.91 7.42 -3.23
CA PRO A 53 14.55 7.50 -4.53
C PRO A 53 14.21 8.82 -5.24
N GLU A 54 15.02 9.22 -6.21
CA GLU A 54 14.58 10.20 -7.21
C GLU A 54 13.47 9.56 -8.05
N ALA A 55 12.27 10.10 -7.97
CA ALA A 55 11.06 9.48 -8.49
C ALA A 55 10.37 10.35 -9.54
N THR A 56 9.67 9.70 -10.47
CA THR A 56 8.93 10.34 -11.56
C THR A 56 7.44 10.32 -11.27
N THR A 57 6.79 11.49 -11.27
CA THR A 57 5.33 11.58 -11.09
C THR A 57 4.57 10.78 -12.14
N VAL A 58 3.58 10.00 -11.67
CA VAL A 58 2.67 9.26 -12.54
C VAL A 58 1.24 9.70 -12.24
N ASP A 59 0.62 10.39 -13.19
CA ASP A 59 -0.73 10.91 -13.05
C ASP A 59 -1.79 9.80 -13.09
N GLY A 60 -2.91 10.02 -12.39
CA GLY A 60 -4.03 9.07 -12.33
C GLY A 60 -3.77 7.83 -11.47
N TRP A 61 -2.71 7.85 -10.67
CA TRP A 61 -2.34 6.79 -9.74
C TRP A 61 -2.01 7.33 -8.35
N ALA A 62 -2.37 6.58 -7.33
CA ALA A 62 -2.06 6.89 -5.93
C ALA A 62 -1.79 5.60 -5.16
N VAL A 63 -1.10 5.71 -4.00
CA VAL A 63 -1.07 4.62 -3.02
C VAL A 63 -2.36 4.68 -2.19
N ASP A 64 -3.18 3.62 -2.24
CA ASP A 64 -4.39 3.53 -1.43
C ASP A 64 -4.03 3.23 0.03
N HIS A 65 -3.38 2.07 0.19
CA HIS A 65 -2.94 1.58 1.48
C HIS A 65 -1.73 0.67 1.36
N VAL A 66 -1.03 0.57 2.48
CA VAL A 66 0.12 -0.28 2.68
C VAL A 66 -0.20 -1.28 3.76
N VAL A 67 0.06 -2.56 3.50
CA VAL A 67 -0.24 -3.63 4.44
C VAL A 67 1.02 -3.98 5.23
N VAL A 68 0.93 -3.88 6.55
CA VAL A 68 1.97 -4.29 7.49
C VAL A 68 1.43 -5.45 8.31
N LEU A 69 2.14 -6.57 8.30
CA LEU A 69 1.87 -7.66 9.24
C LEU A 69 2.49 -7.27 10.57
N ILE A 70 1.75 -7.47 11.65
CA ILE A 70 2.16 -7.10 13.01
C ILE A 70 1.94 -8.26 13.98
N GLU A 71 2.67 -8.25 15.10
CA GLU A 71 2.47 -9.23 16.17
C GLU A 71 1.32 -8.83 17.11
N SER A 72 1.22 -7.54 17.43
CA SER A 72 0.28 -7.00 18.42
C SER A 72 -0.31 -5.67 17.95
N VAL A 73 -1.64 -5.57 17.99
CA VAL A 73 -2.35 -4.32 17.65
C VAL A 73 -2.02 -3.22 18.64
N ASP A 74 -1.98 -3.53 19.93
CA ASP A 74 -1.80 -2.51 20.96
C ASP A 74 -0.36 -1.96 20.95
N ASP A 75 0.65 -2.83 20.81
CA ASP A 75 2.05 -2.39 20.68
C ASP A 75 2.24 -1.53 19.42
N THR A 76 1.60 -1.91 18.31
CA THR A 76 1.64 -1.13 17.07
C THR A 76 0.99 0.23 17.26
N VAL A 77 -0.12 0.31 18.01
CA VAL A 77 -0.79 1.59 18.31
C VAL A 77 0.13 2.49 19.13
N ASP A 78 0.82 1.96 20.14
CA ASP A 78 1.75 2.73 20.96
C ASP A 78 2.95 3.24 20.13
N VAL A 79 3.52 2.40 19.27
CA VAL A 79 4.60 2.79 18.35
C VAL A 79 4.13 3.88 17.37
N MET A 80 2.95 3.72 16.77
CA MET A 80 2.41 4.72 15.84
C MET A 80 2.03 6.03 16.55
N ALA A 81 1.55 5.97 17.80
CA ALA A 81 1.28 7.15 18.61
C ALA A 81 2.56 7.95 18.91
N SER A 82 3.71 7.28 19.07
CA SER A 82 5.01 7.94 19.30
C SER A 82 5.43 8.88 18.15
N ILE A 83 4.94 8.65 16.93
CA ILE A 83 5.16 9.50 15.75
C ILE A 83 3.95 10.40 15.42
N GLY A 84 3.01 10.51 16.36
CA GLY A 84 1.84 11.39 16.26
C GLY A 84 0.70 10.85 15.41
N LEU A 85 0.62 9.53 15.19
CA LEU A 85 -0.47 8.89 14.46
C LEU A 85 -1.46 8.21 15.42
N ALA A 86 -2.73 8.54 15.29
CA ALA A 86 -3.81 7.89 16.01
C ALA A 86 -4.54 6.87 15.11
N PRO A 87 -5.02 5.75 15.66
CA PRO A 87 -5.81 4.78 14.91
C PRO A 87 -7.12 5.40 14.43
N ARG A 88 -7.46 5.20 13.16
CA ARG A 88 -8.71 5.65 12.53
C ARG A 88 -9.81 4.60 12.65
N LEU A 89 -9.44 3.33 12.63
CA LEU A 89 -10.34 2.19 12.66
C LEU A 89 -9.63 1.00 13.30
N ARG A 90 -10.37 0.23 14.09
CA ARG A 90 -10.00 -1.13 14.52
C ARG A 90 -11.12 -2.07 14.08
N MET A 91 -10.78 -3.17 13.43
CA MET A 91 -11.75 -4.18 12.99
C MET A 91 -11.07 -5.53 12.75
N GLU A 92 -11.83 -6.53 12.30
CA GLU A 92 -11.27 -7.78 11.82
C GLU A 92 -11.21 -7.79 10.29
N VAL A 93 -10.02 -8.09 9.75
CA VAL A 93 -9.82 -8.32 8.32
C VAL A 93 -9.53 -9.80 8.12
N GLN A 94 -10.46 -10.49 7.44
CA GLN A 94 -10.36 -11.93 7.21
C GLN A 94 -10.17 -12.73 8.52
N GLY A 95 -10.90 -12.37 9.57
CA GLY A 95 -10.82 -13.02 10.89
C GLY A 95 -9.55 -12.73 11.69
N ARG A 96 -8.79 -11.70 11.30
CA ARG A 96 -7.58 -11.25 12.01
C ARG A 96 -7.77 -9.82 12.52
N PRO A 97 -7.45 -9.53 13.78
CA PRO A 97 -7.42 -8.16 14.28
C PRO A 97 -6.55 -7.25 13.40
N ALA A 98 -7.09 -6.08 13.07
CA ALA A 98 -6.43 -5.07 12.26
C ALA A 98 -6.68 -3.67 12.82
N VAL A 99 -5.72 -2.78 12.59
CA VAL A 99 -5.79 -1.37 12.94
C VAL A 99 -5.28 -0.52 11.78
N PHE A 100 -5.95 0.60 11.53
CA PHE A 100 -5.71 1.46 10.37
C PHE A 100 -5.25 2.85 10.81
N PHE A 101 -4.21 3.37 10.17
CA PHE A 101 -3.69 4.72 10.40
C PHE A 101 -3.70 5.52 9.10
N ARG A 102 -3.85 6.85 9.17
CA ARG A 102 -3.71 7.74 8.01
C ARG A 102 -2.36 8.44 8.08
N ALA A 103 -1.48 8.17 7.12
CA ALA A 103 -0.10 8.65 7.08
C ALA A 103 0.27 9.20 5.68
N GLY A 104 -0.64 9.94 5.06
CA GLY A 104 -0.69 10.06 3.59
C GLY A 104 -1.60 8.94 3.09
N PRO A 105 -1.08 7.84 2.51
CA PRO A 105 -1.87 6.63 2.33
C PRO A 105 -2.31 6.03 3.68
N VAL A 106 -3.22 5.05 3.62
CA VAL A 106 -3.58 4.27 4.80
C VAL A 106 -2.49 3.25 5.12
N VAL A 107 -2.13 3.10 6.38
CA VAL A 107 -1.34 1.97 6.86
C VAL A 107 -2.31 0.99 7.49
N GLU A 108 -2.50 -0.16 6.85
CA GLU A 108 -3.31 -1.27 7.33
C GLU A 108 -2.40 -2.26 8.05
N ALA A 109 -2.45 -2.24 9.38
CA ALA A 109 -1.67 -3.15 10.21
C ALA A 109 -2.54 -4.33 10.65
N ILE A 110 -2.20 -5.54 10.20
CA ILE A 110 -2.99 -6.77 10.41
C ILE A 110 -2.16 -7.76 11.23
N THR A 111 -2.75 -8.38 12.24
CA THR A 111 -2.04 -9.39 13.02
C THR A 111 -1.66 -10.61 12.17
N SER A 112 -0.46 -11.12 12.39
CA SER A 112 0.02 -12.35 11.77
C SER A 112 0.58 -13.28 12.85
N PRO A 113 -0.04 -14.46 13.08
CA PRO A 113 0.41 -15.36 14.14
C PRO A 113 1.71 -16.11 13.82
N VAL A 114 2.22 -15.99 12.58
CA VAL A 114 3.30 -16.82 12.06
C VAL A 114 4.47 -16.02 11.48
N ARG A 115 4.38 -14.68 11.45
CA ARG A 115 5.44 -13.82 10.89
C ARG A 115 5.78 -12.73 11.88
N GLN A 116 7.07 -12.42 11.95
CA GLN A 116 7.53 -11.18 12.55
C GLN A 116 6.91 -9.99 11.82
N THR A 117 6.80 -8.87 12.54
CA THR A 117 6.32 -7.62 11.97
C THR A 117 7.06 -7.30 10.68
N SER A 118 6.33 -7.10 9.58
CA SER A 118 6.91 -6.94 8.24
C SER A 118 5.97 -6.21 7.31
N LEU A 119 6.55 -5.40 6.41
CA LEU A 119 5.83 -4.79 5.31
C LEU A 119 5.50 -5.89 4.28
N TYR A 120 4.22 -6.10 4.01
CA TYR A 120 3.72 -7.23 3.20
C TYR A 120 3.42 -6.87 1.76
N GLY A 121 2.88 -5.68 1.54
CA GLY A 121 2.44 -5.29 0.21
C GLY A 121 1.73 -3.95 0.17
N VAL A 122 1.25 -3.61 -1.01
CA VAL A 122 0.63 -2.32 -1.31
C VAL A 122 -0.60 -2.51 -2.20
N ALA A 123 -1.61 -1.69 -1.94
CA ALA A 123 -2.71 -1.47 -2.87
C ALA A 123 -2.59 -0.08 -3.48
N LEU A 124 -2.70 -0.01 -4.80
CA LEU A 124 -2.72 1.23 -5.56
C LEU A 124 -4.16 1.61 -5.90
N VAL A 125 -4.42 2.89 -6.16
CA VAL A 125 -5.62 3.37 -6.83
C VAL A 125 -5.24 3.74 -8.25
N ALA A 126 -6.08 3.40 -9.22
CA ALA A 126 -5.95 3.85 -10.60
C ALA A 126 -7.25 4.51 -11.07
N GLU A 127 -7.14 5.64 -11.77
CA GLU A 127 -8.27 6.26 -12.47
C GLU A 127 -8.73 5.44 -13.69
N GLU A 128 -7.79 4.75 -14.34
CA GLU A 128 -8.09 3.84 -15.44
C GLU A 128 -8.98 2.67 -14.95
N SER A 129 -9.88 2.21 -15.82
CA SER A 129 -10.70 1.02 -15.54
C SER A 129 -9.82 -0.20 -15.24
N LEU A 130 -10.17 -0.89 -14.14
CA LEU A 130 -9.50 -2.12 -13.73
C LEU A 130 -9.55 -3.22 -14.80
N GLU A 131 -10.59 -3.26 -15.64
CA GLU A 131 -10.68 -4.19 -16.79
C GLU A 131 -9.56 -3.92 -17.80
N THR A 132 -9.31 -2.65 -18.11
CA THR A 132 -8.29 -2.26 -19.08
C THR A 132 -6.90 -2.57 -18.54
N LEU A 133 -6.66 -2.28 -17.26
CA LEU A 133 -5.41 -2.65 -16.57
C LEU A 133 -5.18 -4.16 -16.55
N ALA A 134 -6.20 -4.93 -16.13
CA ALA A 134 -6.10 -6.38 -16.08
C ALA A 134 -5.80 -6.97 -17.46
N LEU A 135 -6.47 -6.49 -18.51
CA LEU A 135 -6.21 -6.92 -19.89
C LEU A 135 -4.78 -6.58 -20.32
N ARG A 136 -4.32 -5.36 -20.08
CA ARG A 136 -2.97 -4.89 -20.44
C ARG A 136 -1.90 -5.72 -19.75
N TRP A 137 -1.99 -5.89 -18.43
CA TRP A 137 -0.99 -6.64 -17.66
C TRP A 137 -0.97 -8.13 -17.99
N ARG A 138 -2.12 -8.75 -18.21
CA ARG A 138 -2.17 -10.14 -18.70
C ARG A 138 -1.56 -10.29 -20.09
N SER A 139 -1.74 -9.30 -20.97
CA SER A 139 -1.17 -9.34 -22.33
C SER A 139 0.36 -9.33 -22.34
N VAL A 140 1.00 -8.84 -21.27
CA VAL A 140 2.46 -8.85 -21.08
C VAL A 140 2.94 -9.95 -20.11
N GLY A 141 2.06 -10.88 -19.74
CA GLY A 141 2.42 -12.11 -19.02
C GLY A 141 2.21 -12.10 -17.51
N HIS A 142 1.63 -11.04 -16.93
CA HIS A 142 1.32 -11.01 -15.49
C HIS A 142 0.09 -11.86 -15.14
N ASP A 143 0.15 -12.56 -14.00
CA ASP A 143 -1.02 -13.22 -13.42
C ASP A 143 -1.85 -12.21 -12.63
N VAL A 144 -2.94 -11.74 -13.24
CA VAL A 144 -3.85 -10.74 -12.66
C VAL A 144 -5.25 -11.33 -12.51
N SER A 145 -5.87 -11.13 -11.35
CA SER A 145 -7.26 -11.55 -11.11
C SER A 145 -8.25 -10.72 -11.91
N ASP A 146 -9.46 -11.24 -12.15
CA ASP A 146 -10.53 -10.39 -12.66
C ASP A 146 -10.90 -9.33 -11.61
N PRO A 147 -11.25 -8.10 -12.03
CA PRO A 147 -11.71 -7.07 -11.11
C PRO A 147 -13.03 -7.49 -10.44
N ARG A 148 -13.03 -7.54 -9.11
CA ARG A 148 -14.16 -7.97 -8.27
C ARG A 148 -14.55 -6.89 -7.27
N PRO A 149 -15.76 -6.93 -6.66
CA PRO A 149 -16.09 -6.04 -5.56
C PRO A 149 -15.04 -6.12 -4.44
N ALA A 150 -14.63 -4.96 -3.94
CA ALA A 150 -13.77 -4.87 -2.76
C ALA A 150 -14.60 -5.04 -1.48
N ILE A 151 -13.93 -5.26 -0.34
CA ILE A 151 -14.58 -5.23 0.98
C ILE A 151 -15.14 -3.83 1.27
N GLN A 152 -14.45 -2.79 0.78
CA GLN A 152 -14.92 -1.41 0.83
C GLN A 152 -16.11 -1.23 -0.13
N PRO A 153 -17.30 -0.82 0.37
CA PRO A 153 -18.48 -0.64 -0.45
C PRO A 153 -18.24 0.30 -1.64
N GLY A 154 -18.81 -0.05 -2.80
CA GLY A 154 -18.73 0.78 -4.01
C GLY A 154 -17.39 0.74 -4.74
N ARG A 155 -16.34 0.13 -4.16
CA ARG A 155 -15.04 -0.03 -4.81
C ARG A 155 -14.86 -1.43 -5.38
N ARG A 156 -13.97 -1.54 -6.36
CA ARG A 156 -13.55 -2.79 -6.96
C ARG A 156 -12.04 -2.97 -6.79
N ILE A 157 -11.58 -4.21 -6.86
CA ILE A 157 -10.19 -4.58 -6.66
C ILE A 157 -9.80 -5.66 -7.66
N LEU A 158 -8.58 -5.57 -8.19
CA LEU A 158 -7.85 -6.66 -8.81
C LEU A 158 -6.60 -6.96 -7.99
N THR A 159 -6.10 -8.19 -8.09
CA THR A 159 -4.92 -8.65 -7.37
C THR A 159 -3.92 -9.22 -8.38
N VAL A 160 -2.66 -8.82 -8.25
CA VAL A 160 -1.55 -9.40 -8.99
C VAL A 160 -0.98 -10.56 -8.18
N ARG A 161 -0.74 -11.69 -8.84
CA ARG A 161 -0.18 -12.91 -8.25
C ARG A 161 1.20 -13.18 -8.83
N GLY A 162 1.96 -14.03 -8.16
CA GLY A 162 3.32 -14.38 -8.60
C GLY A 162 4.38 -13.31 -8.35
N VAL A 163 4.00 -12.19 -7.72
CA VAL A 163 4.91 -11.18 -7.18
C VAL A 163 5.33 -11.53 -5.76
N GLU A 164 6.56 -11.18 -5.37
CA GLU A 164 7.13 -11.54 -4.06
C GLU A 164 6.53 -10.72 -2.90
N ALA A 165 6.00 -9.55 -3.19
CA ALA A 165 5.20 -8.74 -2.27
C ALA A 165 3.75 -8.63 -2.75
N GLY A 166 2.80 -8.44 -1.83
CA GLY A 166 1.40 -8.26 -2.19
C GLY A 166 1.20 -7.00 -3.06
N LEU A 167 0.52 -7.16 -4.20
CA LEU A 167 0.14 -6.05 -5.08
C LEU A 167 -1.34 -6.16 -5.47
N ALA A 168 -2.07 -5.09 -5.23
CA ALA A 168 -3.46 -4.94 -5.66
C ALA A 168 -3.69 -3.56 -6.27
N VAL A 169 -4.73 -3.46 -7.10
CA VAL A 169 -5.21 -2.17 -7.62
C VAL A 169 -6.69 -2.04 -7.37
N MET A 170 -7.07 -0.89 -6.84
CA MET A 170 -8.43 -0.54 -6.49
C MET A 170 -8.97 0.53 -7.43
N SER A 171 -10.28 0.48 -7.68
CA SER A 171 -10.96 1.61 -8.32
C SER A 171 -10.97 2.82 -7.36
N PRO A 172 -11.11 4.05 -7.87
CA PRO A 172 -11.22 5.23 -7.02
C PRO A 172 -12.44 5.13 -6.09
N ASP A 173 -12.34 5.73 -4.92
CA ASP A 173 -13.50 5.93 -4.06
C ASP A 173 -14.34 7.07 -4.62
N ARG A 174 -15.50 6.75 -5.21
CA ARG A 174 -16.44 7.75 -5.76
C ARG A 174 -17.34 8.36 -4.69
N SER A 175 -17.17 7.99 -3.41
CA SER A 175 -17.94 8.52 -2.28
C SER A 175 -17.18 9.53 -1.43
N SER A 176 -15.88 9.73 -1.67
CA SER A 176 -15.12 10.83 -1.09
C SER A 176 -15.42 12.11 -1.89
N PRO A 177 -15.93 13.20 -1.27
CA PRO A 177 -15.91 14.50 -1.92
C PRO A 177 -14.45 14.90 -2.15
N ASP A 178 -14.16 15.60 -3.24
CA ASP A 178 -12.93 16.37 -3.36
C ASP A 178 -12.81 17.26 -2.11
N ASP A 179 -11.81 17.02 -1.27
CA ASP A 179 -11.41 17.98 -0.23
C ASP A 179 -10.79 19.18 -0.97
N GLY A 180 -11.66 20.12 -1.37
CA GLY A 180 -11.30 21.45 -1.86
C GLY A 180 -10.91 22.43 -0.77
#